data_AF-A0A4R1VVF5-F1
#
_entry.id   AF-A0A4R1VVF5-F1
#
_cell.length_a   1.000
_cell.length_b   1.000
_cell.length_c   1.000
_cell.angle_alpha   90.00
_cell.angle_beta   90.00
_cell.angle_gamma   90.00
#
_symmetry.space_group_name_H-M   'P 1'
#
loop_
_entity.id
_entity.type
_entity.pdbx_description
1 polymer ?
#
loop_
_entity_poly.entity_id
_entity_poly.type
_entity_poly.pdbx_seq_one_letter_code
_entity_poly.pdbx_strand_id
1 'polypeptide(L)'
;MTSTPANDKGGAVAYDPSMIDMSVLDLAIFLRVHRTNRPSLSGQIAATIAHWFLCEVDPREIEHRSRQLIDRGWMVRQDGGMRATVEGRRHSRLHLRGIVRMMDQGTRMLDVARMMSVLQLAMVELDGDHDVDDDNA
;
A
#
# COMPACT_ATOMS: atom_id res chain seq x y z
N MET A 1 -14.63 -46.82 18.65
CA MET A 1 -14.50 -45.36 18.82
C MET A 1 -13.54 -44.87 17.74
N THR A 2 -14.06 -44.32 16.65
CA THR A 2 -13.25 -43.76 15.57
C THR A 2 -13.77 -42.36 15.31
N SER A 3 -12.98 -41.38 15.76
CA SER A 3 -13.24 -39.95 15.65
C SER A 3 -13.33 -39.54 14.19
N THR A 4 -14.43 -38.88 13.83
CA THR A 4 -14.56 -38.12 12.58
C THR A 4 -13.57 -36.95 12.63
N PRO A 5 -12.63 -36.80 11.69
CA PRO A 5 -11.86 -35.57 11.59
C PRO A 5 -12.80 -34.45 11.15
N ALA A 6 -12.80 -33.36 11.90
CA ALA A 6 -13.43 -32.12 11.49
C ALA A 6 -12.88 -31.74 10.11
N ASN A 7 -13.80 -31.45 9.20
CA ASN A 7 -13.54 -31.05 7.83
C ASN A 7 -12.82 -29.68 7.85
N ASP A 8 -11.51 -29.69 8.07
CA ASP A 8 -10.65 -28.57 7.72
C ASP A 8 -10.70 -28.50 6.20
N LYS A 9 -11.63 -27.67 5.70
CA LYS A 9 -11.57 -27.11 4.36
C LYS A 9 -10.38 -26.15 4.32
N GLY A 10 -9.18 -26.69 4.42
CA GLY A 10 -7.94 -26.09 3.92
C GLY A 10 -8.00 -26.07 2.40
N GLY A 11 -9.01 -25.42 1.83
CA GLY A 11 -9.00 -25.06 0.44
C GLY A 11 -7.86 -24.07 0.27
N ALA A 12 -6.90 -24.40 -0.59
CA ALA A 12 -5.99 -23.40 -1.13
C ALA A 12 -6.89 -22.26 -1.64
N VAL A 13 -6.89 -21.13 -0.94
CA VAL A 13 -7.57 -19.94 -1.40
C VAL A 13 -6.82 -19.55 -2.67
N ALA A 14 -7.37 -19.93 -3.82
CA ALA A 14 -6.91 -19.42 -5.10
C ALA A 14 -7.01 -17.91 -4.98
N TYR A 15 -5.86 -17.23 -4.93
CA TYR A 15 -5.83 -15.78 -4.89
C TYR A 15 -6.30 -15.30 -6.25
N ASP A 16 -7.57 -14.88 -6.33
CA ASP A 16 -8.09 -14.19 -7.50
C ASP A 16 -7.28 -12.89 -7.66
N PRO A 17 -6.74 -12.58 -8.86
CA PRO A 17 -6.13 -11.28 -9.13
C PRO A 17 -7.01 -10.09 -8.77
N SER A 18 -8.34 -10.26 -8.73
CA SER A 18 -9.28 -9.26 -8.23
C SER A 18 -9.08 -8.88 -6.75
N MET A 19 -8.36 -9.70 -5.98
CA MET A 19 -7.93 -9.42 -4.59
C MET A 19 -6.70 -8.48 -4.51
N ILE A 20 -6.20 -8.00 -5.65
CA ILE A 20 -5.12 -7.00 -5.77
C ILE A 20 -5.71 -5.72 -6.39
N ASP A 21 -6.76 -5.15 -5.79
CA ASP A 21 -7.53 -4.00 -6.30
C ASP A 21 -7.37 -2.72 -5.48
N MET A 22 -6.35 -2.65 -4.61
CA MET A 22 -6.03 -1.45 -3.83
C MET A 22 -5.02 -0.59 -4.57
N SER A 23 -5.37 0.67 -4.84
CA SER A 23 -4.41 1.63 -5.42
C SER A 23 -3.25 1.90 -4.46
N VAL A 24 -2.14 2.42 -4.98
CA VAL A 24 -0.98 2.83 -4.16
C VAL A 24 -1.38 3.89 -3.12
N LEU A 25 -2.29 4.81 -3.49
CA LEU A 25 -2.82 5.82 -2.58
C LEU A 25 -3.69 5.20 -1.48
N ASP A 26 -4.60 4.28 -1.84
CA ASP A 26 -5.45 3.57 -0.88
C ASP A 26 -4.62 2.75 0.13
N LEU A 27 -3.58 2.08 -0.36
CA LEU A 27 -2.64 1.34 0.47
C LEU A 27 -1.90 2.28 1.43
N ALA A 28 -1.47 3.44 0.95
CA ALA A 28 -0.79 4.42 1.78
C ALA A 28 -1.72 4.97 2.88
N ILE A 29 -2.96 5.31 2.55
CA ILE A 29 -3.99 5.71 3.53
C ILE A 29 -4.18 4.61 4.57
N PHE A 30 -4.38 3.38 4.13
CA PHE A 30 -4.57 2.23 5.00
C PHE A 30 -3.38 2.04 5.95
N LEU A 31 -2.15 2.06 5.43
CA LEU A 31 -0.93 1.90 6.22
C LEU A 31 -0.78 3.02 7.25
N ARG A 32 -1.06 4.27 6.86
CA ARG A 32 -0.99 5.41 7.78
C ARG A 32 -1.97 5.25 8.94
N VAL A 33 -3.20 4.82 8.67
CA VAL A 33 -4.21 4.59 9.71
C VAL A 33 -3.87 3.36 10.54
N HIS A 34 -3.44 2.26 9.92
CA HIS A 34 -3.08 1.03 10.61
C HIS A 34 -1.90 1.20 11.58
N ARG A 35 -0.87 1.96 11.17
CA ARG A 35 0.32 2.23 12.00
C ARG A 35 0.03 3.13 13.20
N THR A 36 -1.13 3.79 13.21
CA THR A 36 -1.48 4.75 14.25
C THR A 36 -2.45 4.09 15.22
N ASN A 37 -2.02 3.94 16.48
CA ASN A 37 -2.87 3.37 17.53
C ASN A 37 -4.05 4.27 17.94
N ARG A 38 -4.21 5.43 17.31
CA ARG A 38 -5.26 6.41 17.58
C ARG A 38 -6.09 6.68 16.31
N PRO A 39 -7.41 6.94 16.44
CA PRO A 39 -8.23 7.41 15.33
C PRO A 39 -7.58 8.61 14.65
N SER A 40 -7.53 8.58 13.30
CA SER A 40 -6.87 9.61 12.50
C SER A 40 -7.90 10.37 11.66
N LEU A 41 -7.77 11.70 11.61
CA LEU A 41 -8.59 12.58 10.78
C LEU A 41 -8.00 12.71 9.37
N SER A 42 -8.83 13.00 8.37
CA SER A 42 -8.44 13.12 6.96
C SER A 42 -7.28 14.10 6.75
N GLY A 43 -7.28 15.25 7.44
CA GLY A 43 -6.18 16.23 7.33
C GLY A 43 -4.84 15.72 7.87
N GLN A 44 -4.86 14.92 8.95
CA GLN A 44 -3.64 14.32 9.51
C GLN A 44 -3.08 13.21 8.61
N ILE A 45 -3.99 12.46 7.98
CA ILE A 45 -3.64 11.45 6.98
C ILE A 45 -3.04 12.15 5.77
N ALA A 46 -3.72 13.16 5.21
CA ALA A 46 -3.27 13.94 4.07
C ALA A 46 -1.86 14.52 4.26
N ALA A 47 -1.59 15.16 5.41
CA ALA A 47 -0.26 15.69 5.71
C ALA A 47 0.84 14.62 5.70
N THR A 48 0.53 13.40 6.15
CA THR A 48 1.52 12.31 6.12
C THR A 48 1.70 11.74 4.72
N ILE A 49 0.62 11.59 3.97
CA ILE A 49 0.67 11.10 2.59
C ILE A 49 1.40 12.12 1.70
N ALA A 50 1.14 13.41 1.85
CA ALA A 50 1.85 14.48 1.14
C ALA A 50 3.37 14.37 1.34
N HIS A 51 3.80 14.10 2.58
CA HIS A 51 5.22 13.88 2.87
C HIS A 51 5.78 12.61 2.21
N TRP A 52 5.03 11.51 2.19
CA TRP A 52 5.48 10.25 1.57
C TRP A 52 5.58 10.33 0.04
N PHE A 53 4.68 11.08 -0.60
CA PHE A 53 4.62 11.20 -2.07
C PHE A 53 5.30 12.48 -2.60
N LEU A 54 5.83 13.33 -1.71
CA LEU A 54 6.44 14.61 -2.05
C LEU A 54 5.54 15.51 -2.91
N CYS A 55 4.22 15.47 -2.68
CA CYS A 55 3.23 16.24 -3.43
C CYS A 55 2.14 16.81 -2.53
N GLU A 56 1.43 17.84 -3.02
CA GLU A 56 0.24 18.35 -2.33
C GLU A 56 -0.90 17.33 -2.38
N VAL A 57 -1.52 17.07 -1.23
CA VAL A 57 -2.63 16.12 -1.11
C VAL A 57 -3.80 16.82 -0.43
N ASP A 58 -4.91 17.00 -1.15
CA ASP A 58 -6.13 17.59 -0.61
C ASP A 58 -6.78 16.65 0.43
N PRO A 59 -7.00 17.10 1.68
CA PRO A 59 -7.75 16.35 2.68
C PRO A 59 -9.13 15.85 2.23
N ARG A 60 -9.78 16.54 1.28
CA ARG A 60 -11.08 16.14 0.72
C ARG A 60 -10.97 14.90 -0.15
N GLU A 61 -9.88 14.76 -0.91
CA GLU A 61 -9.61 13.54 -1.69
C GLU A 61 -9.35 12.36 -0.75
N ILE A 62 -8.58 12.58 0.33
CA ILE A 62 -8.36 11.57 1.36
C ILE A 62 -9.67 11.15 2.02
N GLU A 63 -10.59 12.07 2.28
CA GLU A 63 -11.92 11.74 2.80
C GLU A 63 -12.76 10.96 1.79
N HIS A 64 -12.72 11.32 0.51
CA HIS A 64 -13.40 10.58 -0.55
C HIS A 64 -12.89 9.13 -0.65
N ARG A 65 -11.56 8.93 -0.72
CA ARG A 65 -10.93 7.61 -0.72
C ARG A 65 -11.23 6.83 0.55
N SER A 66 -11.15 7.48 1.70
CA SER A 66 -11.48 6.87 2.99
C SER A 66 -12.91 6.31 3.03
N ARG A 67 -13.88 6.98 2.39
CA ARG A 67 -15.24 6.44 2.24
C ARG A 67 -15.26 5.18 1.39
N GLN A 68 -14.57 5.16 0.25
CA GLN A 68 -14.47 3.94 -0.58
C GLN A 68 -13.85 2.77 0.18
N LEU A 69 -12.82 3.01 1.01
CA LEU A 69 -12.21 1.99 1.86
C LEU A 69 -13.13 1.50 2.98
N ILE A 70 -14.03 2.35 3.47
CA ILE A 70 -15.11 1.97 4.39
C ILE A 70 -16.14 1.10 3.67
N ASP A 71 -16.59 1.52 2.49
CA ASP A 71 -17.60 0.81 1.71
C ASP A 71 -17.13 -0.60 1.31
N ARG A 72 -15.83 -0.78 1.07
CA ARG A 72 -15.18 -2.09 0.86
C ARG A 72 -14.96 -2.91 2.14
N GLY A 73 -15.29 -2.37 3.32
CA GLY A 73 -15.12 -3.02 4.61
C GLY A 73 -13.66 -3.09 5.11
N TRP A 74 -12.73 -2.40 4.46
CA TRP A 74 -11.31 -2.41 4.83
C TRP A 74 -11.00 -1.43 5.96
N MET A 75 -11.84 -0.40 6.11
CA MET A 75 -11.74 0.57 7.19
C MET A 75 -13.11 0.78 7.84
N VAL A 76 -13.10 1.34 9.04
CA VAL A 76 -14.30 1.77 9.75
C VAL A 76 -14.07 3.15 10.35
N ARG A 77 -15.16 3.90 10.47
CA ARG A 77 -15.18 5.13 11.26
C ARG A 77 -15.45 4.76 12.73
N GLN A 78 -14.61 5.22 13.64
CA GLN A 78 -14.75 5.07 15.08
C GLN A 78 -14.44 6.41 15.75
N ASP A 79 -15.16 6.76 16.83
CA ASP A 79 -15.09 8.05 17.54
C ASP A 79 -13.72 8.74 17.44
N GLY A 80 -13.67 9.86 16.72
CA GLY A 80 -12.46 10.65 16.51
C GLY A 80 -11.68 10.37 15.22
N GLY A 81 -12.08 9.40 14.37
CA GLY A 81 -11.46 9.22 13.06
C GLY A 81 -11.57 7.83 12.44
N MET A 82 -10.58 7.49 11.63
CA MET A 82 -10.54 6.23 10.87
C MET A 82 -9.77 5.14 11.61
N ARG A 83 -10.18 3.87 11.45
CA ARG A 83 -9.42 2.68 11.89
C ARG A 83 -9.44 1.57 10.84
N ALA A 84 -8.37 0.77 10.85
CA ALA A 84 -8.23 -0.40 9.98
C ALA A 84 -9.01 -1.61 10.53
N THR A 85 -9.73 -2.32 9.66
CA THR A 85 -10.42 -3.57 10.02
C THR A 85 -9.50 -4.78 9.93
N VAL A 86 -9.96 -5.94 10.41
CA VAL A 86 -9.26 -7.23 10.22
C VAL A 86 -9.19 -7.57 8.73
N GLU A 87 -10.29 -7.37 7.99
CA GLU A 87 -10.33 -7.68 6.56
C GLU A 87 -9.42 -6.78 5.75
N GLY A 88 -9.42 -5.47 6.03
CA GLY A 88 -8.47 -4.54 5.42
C GLY A 88 -7.01 -4.93 5.69
N ARG A 89 -6.67 -5.44 6.88
CA ARG A 89 -5.31 -5.94 7.15
C ARG A 89 -4.97 -7.16 6.31
N ARG A 90 -5.91 -8.10 6.15
CA ARG A 90 -5.72 -9.29 5.31
C ARG A 90 -5.49 -8.89 3.85
N HIS A 91 -6.28 -7.95 3.36
CA HIS A 91 -6.20 -7.43 2.00
C HIS A 91 -4.90 -6.66 1.74
N SER A 92 -4.54 -5.71 2.61
CA SER A 92 -3.29 -4.95 2.52
C SER A 92 -2.05 -5.83 2.66
N ARG A 93 -2.13 -6.95 3.41
CA ARG A 93 -1.04 -7.93 3.49
C ARG A 93 -0.73 -8.56 2.14
N LEU A 94 -1.72 -8.78 1.28
CA LEU A 94 -1.49 -9.32 -0.07
C LEU A 94 -0.70 -8.33 -0.94
N HIS A 95 -1.07 -7.04 -0.87
CA HIS A 95 -0.37 -5.97 -1.60
C HIS A 95 1.08 -5.82 -1.12
N LEU A 96 1.30 -5.76 0.20
CA LEU A 96 2.64 -5.72 0.78
C LEU A 96 3.47 -6.97 0.41
N ARG A 97 2.86 -8.15 0.43
CA ARG A 97 3.53 -9.39 0.00
C ARG A 97 3.94 -9.31 -1.47
N GLY A 98 3.09 -8.76 -2.34
CA GLY A 98 3.40 -8.49 -3.73
C GLY A 98 4.62 -7.58 -3.86
N ILE A 99 4.61 -6.41 -3.20
CA ILE A 99 5.72 -5.46 -3.19
C ILE A 99 7.02 -6.11 -2.70
N VAL A 100 6.97 -6.81 -1.56
CA VAL A 100 8.16 -7.50 -1.01
C VAL A 100 8.69 -8.55 -2.00
N ARG A 101 7.84 -9.36 -2.61
CA ARG A 101 8.27 -10.38 -3.57
C ARG A 101 8.80 -9.79 -4.88
N MET A 102 8.23 -8.69 -5.33
CA MET A 102 8.75 -7.93 -6.47
C MET A 102 10.13 -7.34 -6.20
N MET A 103 10.38 -6.87 -4.97
CA MET A 103 11.70 -6.38 -4.56
C MET A 103 12.71 -7.52 -4.34
N ASP A 104 12.26 -8.67 -3.84
CA ASP A 104 13.11 -9.83 -3.52
C ASP A 104 13.61 -10.57 -4.78
N GLN A 105 12.86 -10.54 -5.89
CA GLN A 105 13.17 -11.15 -7.21
C GLN A 105 13.79 -12.57 -7.18
N GLY A 106 13.63 -13.34 -6.10
CA GLY A 106 14.16 -14.70 -5.96
C GLY A 106 15.68 -14.82 -5.81
N THR A 107 16.39 -13.74 -5.45
CA THR A 107 17.86 -13.77 -5.32
C THR A 107 18.32 -13.72 -3.88
N ARG A 108 19.40 -14.45 -3.55
CA ARG A 108 20.05 -14.35 -2.24
C ARG A 108 20.63 -12.95 -2.10
N MET A 109 19.94 -12.08 -1.37
CA MET A 109 20.46 -10.80 -0.88
C MET A 109 21.15 -9.95 -1.98
N LEU A 110 20.50 -9.81 -3.14
CA LEU A 110 20.82 -8.70 -4.04
C LEU A 110 20.13 -7.47 -3.47
N ASP A 111 20.98 -6.61 -2.93
CA ASP A 111 20.75 -5.39 -2.17
C ASP A 111 19.43 -4.69 -2.49
N VAL A 112 18.49 -4.69 -1.54
CA VAL A 112 17.33 -3.77 -1.57
C VAL A 112 17.81 -2.34 -1.81
N ALA A 113 19.02 -2.00 -1.32
CA ALA A 113 19.67 -0.72 -1.61
C ALA A 113 19.87 -0.47 -3.12
N ARG A 114 20.28 -1.46 -3.91
CA ARG A 114 20.43 -1.32 -5.37
C ARG A 114 19.09 -1.15 -6.06
N MET A 115 18.07 -1.89 -5.64
CA MET A 115 16.71 -1.69 -6.17
C MET A 115 16.20 -0.28 -5.84
N MET A 116 16.46 0.22 -4.63
CA MET A 116 16.16 1.60 -4.26
C MET A 116 16.92 2.60 -5.13
N SER A 117 18.20 2.36 -5.44
CA SER A 117 18.96 3.20 -6.36
C SER A 117 18.36 3.23 -7.77
N VAL A 118 17.91 2.08 -8.29
CA VAL A 118 17.25 2.00 -9.61
C VAL A 118 15.93 2.76 -9.60
N LEU A 119 15.12 2.62 -8.54
CA LEU A 119 13.87 3.36 -8.41
C LEU A 119 14.09 4.87 -8.30
N GLN A 120 15.15 5.30 -7.59
CA GLN A 120 15.53 6.71 -7.51
C GLN A 120 16.00 7.25 -8.86
N LEU A 121 16.79 6.49 -9.61
CA LEU A 121 17.21 6.88 -10.97
C LEU A 121 15.98 7.08 -11.86
N ALA A 122 15.06 6.12 -11.87
CA ALA A 122 13.83 6.20 -12.63
C ALA A 122 12.96 7.41 -12.22
N MET A 123 12.94 7.79 -10.94
CA MET A 123 12.27 9.02 -10.50
C MET A 123 12.91 10.27 -11.13
N VAL A 124 14.24 10.39 -11.09
CA VAL A 124 14.96 11.53 -11.68
C VAL A 124 14.77 11.58 -13.20
N GLU A 125 14.80 10.43 -13.88
CA GLU A 125 14.53 10.32 -15.32
C GLU A 125 13.11 10.81 -15.67
N LEU A 126 12.12 10.52 -14.83
CA LEU A 126 10.74 10.98 -15.00
C LEU A 126 10.56 12.47 -14.71
N ASP A 127 11.38 13.05 -13.82
CA ASP A 127 11.38 14.48 -13.48
C ASP A 127 11.96 15.35 -14.62
N GLY A 128 12.66 14.75 -15.58
CA GLY A 128 13.08 15.40 -16.83
C GLY A 128 14.45 16.09 -16.79
N ASP A 129 15.27 15.87 -15.76
CA ASP A 129 16.67 16.31 -15.72
C ASP A 129 17.52 15.40 -16.64
N HIS A 130 17.35 15.60 -17.94
CA HIS A 130 18.42 15.37 -18.90
C HIS A 130 18.84 16.77 -19.36
N ASP A 131 19.87 17.31 -18.70
CA ASP A 131 20.78 18.21 -19.40
C ASP A 131 21.26 17.41 -20.61
N VAL A 132 20.63 17.68 -21.75
CA VAL A 132 21.17 17.28 -23.03
C VAL A 132 22.47 18.06 -23.12
N ASP A 133 23.57 17.42 -22.74
CA ASP A 133 24.90 17.83 -23.19
C ASP A 133 24.84 17.75 -24.72
N ASP A 134 24.46 18.89 -25.32
CA ASP A 134 24.64 19.23 -26.72
C ASP A 134 26.14 19.40 -26.99
N ASP A 135 26.91 18.34 -26.70
CA ASP A 135 28.26 18.15 -27.21
C ASP A 135 28.17 17.15 -28.36
N ASN A 136 27.76 17.67 -29.53
CA ASN A 136 28.11 17.12 -30.85
C ASN A 136 27.68 18.07 -31.99
N ALA A 137 28.53 19.06 -32.32
CA ALA A 137 29.06 19.35 -33.68
C ALA A 137 29.60 20.80 -33.79
#